data_AF-A0AA38UDD2-F1
#
_entry.id   AF-A0AA38UDD2-F1
#
_cell.length_a   1.000
_cell.length_b   1.000
_cell.length_c   1.000
_cell.angle_alpha   90.00
_cell.angle_beta   90.00
_cell.angle_gamma   90.00
#
_symmetry.space_group_name_H-M   'P 1'
#
loop_
_entity.id
_entity.type
_entity.pdbx_description
1 polymer ?
#
loop_
_entity_poly.entity_id
_entity_poly.type
_entity_poly.pdbx_seq_one_letter_code
_entity_poly.pdbx_strand_id
1 'polypeptide(L)'
;MANGPPTPPPTTDVEIQDEARMSDAAAPTSPFVESSDQPSEASSSIQPPPPPQSVQQQDSYQLIFPKIAELASQKQWLELIHVAEITEINAVNDRGMSRLYVIVPLILAYLIQNDIRIAKLVVERIPLEIRMNPLMRNLRSLTTAYSTGAYEQIFSKANTLLNVISQPDFQQPELAQVISIMIDSFLSSFRDRTFLLLSRAYTSLPLALAEMYFGLSANELLPVASRQGWEYDTSTQILKPASTIQPSLIIAPVASSLGNLQFVAQSVSQLEM
;
A
#
# COMPACT_ATOMS: atom_id res chain seq x y z
N MET A 1 -67.81 -8.23 4.04
CA MET A 1 -67.79 -7.65 2.68
C MET A 1 -66.36 -7.21 2.38
N ALA A 2 -65.90 -7.46 1.14
CA ALA A 2 -64.58 -7.18 0.54
C ALA A 2 -63.43 -8.05 1.09
N ASN A 3 -62.95 -9.13 0.44
CA ASN A 3 -62.40 -9.34 -0.93
C ASN A 3 -61.22 -8.41 -1.28
N GLY A 4 -60.01 -8.94 -1.09
CA GLY A 4 -58.72 -8.48 -1.64
C GLY A 4 -57.87 -9.71 -2.02
N PRO A 5 -56.94 -9.58 -2.98
CA PRO A 5 -56.77 -10.53 -4.10
C PRO A 5 -55.93 -11.80 -3.84
N PRO A 6 -56.10 -12.84 -4.68
CA PRO A 6 -55.36 -14.10 -4.60
C PRO A 6 -53.87 -13.91 -4.92
N THR A 7 -53.01 -14.53 -4.11
CA THR A 7 -51.57 -14.64 -4.37
C THR A 7 -51.31 -15.52 -5.61
N PRO A 8 -50.38 -15.10 -6.49
CA PRO A 8 -50.09 -15.77 -7.75
C PRO A 8 -49.38 -17.13 -7.57
N PRO A 9 -49.48 -18.04 -8.55
CA PRO A 9 -48.78 -19.33 -8.52
C PRO A 9 -47.25 -19.17 -8.60
N PRO A 10 -46.47 -20.13 -8.08
CA PRO A 10 -45.02 -20.11 -8.12
C PRO A 10 -44.53 -20.20 -9.58
N THR A 11 -43.77 -19.20 -10.02
CA THR A 11 -43.11 -19.17 -11.33
C THR A 11 -41.61 -19.03 -11.11
N THR A 12 -40.92 -20.10 -10.70
CA THR A 12 -39.48 -20.25 -10.96
C THR A 12 -39.10 -21.74 -10.91
N ASP A 13 -38.45 -22.24 -11.96
CA ASP A 13 -38.07 -23.66 -12.18
C ASP A 13 -37.18 -24.27 -11.08
N VAL A 14 -36.69 -23.46 -10.15
CA VAL A 14 -35.88 -23.88 -9.00
C VAL A 14 -36.73 -24.49 -7.89
N GLU A 15 -38.03 -24.16 -7.80
CA GLU A 15 -38.94 -24.69 -6.77
C GLU A 15 -39.50 -26.09 -7.13
N ILE A 16 -39.48 -26.47 -8.42
CA ILE A 16 -39.96 -27.78 -8.92
C ILE A 16 -38.91 -28.91 -8.68
N GLN A 17 -37.63 -28.58 -8.54
CA GLN A 17 -36.56 -29.57 -8.39
C GLN A 17 -36.30 -30.01 -6.94
N ASP A 18 -36.82 -29.28 -5.96
CA ASP A 18 -36.67 -29.64 -4.53
C ASP A 18 -37.80 -30.58 -4.04
N GLU A 19 -38.90 -30.70 -4.79
CA GLU A 19 -40.03 -31.60 -4.47
C GLU A 19 -39.77 -33.07 -4.85
N ALA A 20 -38.73 -33.36 -5.64
CA ALA A 20 -38.38 -34.72 -6.08
C ALA A 20 -37.34 -35.44 -5.19
N ARG A 21 -36.91 -34.84 -4.07
CA ARG A 21 -35.90 -35.41 -3.16
C ARG A 21 -36.44 -35.99 -1.85
N MET A 22 -37.76 -35.94 -1.63
CA MET A 22 -38.40 -36.44 -0.42
C MET A 22 -39.60 -37.34 -0.73
N SER A 23 -39.39 -38.47 -1.39
CA SER A 23 -40.36 -39.58 -1.46
C SER A 23 -39.66 -40.86 -1.90
N ASP A 24 -39.13 -41.62 -0.95
CA ASP A 24 -39.51 -43.03 -0.74
C ASP A 24 -38.52 -43.74 0.18
N ALA A 25 -38.95 -43.89 1.43
CA ALA A 25 -38.48 -44.90 2.35
C ALA A 25 -39.70 -45.72 2.78
N ALA A 26 -39.78 -46.97 2.32
CA ALA A 26 -40.57 -48.02 2.99
C ALA A 26 -40.10 -49.43 2.53
N ALA A 27 -39.51 -50.17 3.46
CA ALA A 27 -39.43 -51.65 3.47
C ALA A 27 -40.83 -52.26 3.79
N PRO A 28 -41.11 -53.59 3.78
CA PRO A 28 -40.20 -54.74 4.01
C PRO A 28 -40.55 -56.09 3.28
N THR A 29 -39.93 -57.19 3.77
CA THR A 29 -40.24 -58.65 3.70
C THR A 29 -39.46 -59.58 2.73
N SER A 30 -38.74 -60.56 3.32
CA SER A 30 -37.95 -61.70 2.75
C SER A 30 -38.85 -62.93 2.43
N PRO A 31 -38.39 -64.18 2.07
CA PRO A 31 -37.06 -64.75 1.69
C PRO A 31 -37.11 -65.74 0.46
N PHE A 32 -36.03 -66.55 0.25
CA PHE A 32 -35.82 -67.71 -0.68
C PHE A 32 -35.27 -67.40 -2.10
N VAL A 33 -34.02 -67.73 -2.50
CA VAL A 33 -33.25 -68.99 -2.74
C VAL A 33 -33.03 -69.20 -4.25
N GLU A 34 -31.80 -69.59 -4.58
CA GLU A 34 -31.31 -70.37 -5.73
C GLU A 34 -30.50 -69.70 -6.86
N SER A 35 -29.42 -70.42 -7.16
CA SER A 35 -28.19 -70.11 -7.89
C SER A 35 -28.37 -70.02 -9.39
N SER A 36 -27.46 -69.30 -10.07
CA SER A 36 -26.95 -69.65 -11.40
C SER A 36 -25.66 -68.87 -11.71
N ASP A 37 -24.58 -69.62 -11.92
CA ASP A 37 -23.31 -69.22 -12.55
C ASP A 37 -23.53 -68.61 -13.94
N GLN A 38 -22.76 -67.56 -14.29
CA GLN A 38 -21.95 -67.46 -15.53
C GLN A 38 -21.31 -66.05 -15.71
N PRO A 39 -20.26 -65.91 -16.57
CA PRO A 39 -18.99 -65.31 -16.18
C PRO A 39 -18.77 -63.87 -16.66
N SER A 40 -17.74 -63.29 -16.05
CA SER A 40 -17.12 -61.99 -16.31
C SER A 40 -16.99 -61.60 -17.78
N GLU A 41 -17.61 -60.48 -18.15
CA GLU A 41 -17.10 -59.58 -19.17
C GLU A 41 -16.48 -58.36 -18.48
N ALA A 42 -15.15 -58.25 -18.59
CA ALA A 42 -14.37 -57.11 -18.16
C ALA A 42 -14.75 -55.88 -18.98
N SER A 43 -15.72 -55.11 -18.49
CA SER A 43 -15.95 -53.75 -18.97
C SER A 43 -14.87 -52.85 -18.40
N SER A 44 -13.88 -52.54 -19.22
CA SER A 44 -12.91 -51.48 -18.99
C SER A 44 -13.66 -50.16 -18.80
N SER A 45 -13.88 -49.76 -17.55
CA SER A 45 -14.30 -48.41 -17.20
C SER A 45 -13.14 -47.46 -17.51
N ILE A 46 -13.21 -46.81 -18.67
CA ILE A 46 -12.41 -45.62 -18.95
C ILE A 46 -12.95 -44.52 -18.02
N GLN A 47 -12.35 -44.43 -16.85
CA GLN A 47 -12.59 -43.32 -15.92
C GLN A 47 -12.07 -42.05 -16.60
N PRO A 48 -12.90 -41.00 -16.80
CA PRO A 48 -12.40 -39.73 -17.28
C PRO A 48 -11.32 -39.24 -16.32
N PRO A 49 -10.20 -38.68 -16.83
CA PRO A 49 -9.13 -38.20 -15.98
C PRO A 49 -9.71 -37.21 -14.96
N PRO A 50 -9.29 -37.26 -13.68
CA PRO A 50 -9.69 -36.26 -12.72
C PRO A 50 -9.40 -34.87 -13.29
N PRO A 51 -10.27 -33.87 -13.07
CA PRO A 51 -10.03 -32.52 -13.54
C PRO A 51 -8.64 -32.08 -13.09
N PRO A 52 -7.85 -31.43 -13.94
CA PRO A 52 -6.51 -30.99 -13.58
C PRO A 52 -6.62 -30.18 -12.30
N GLN A 53 -5.97 -30.68 -11.24
CA GLN A 53 -5.79 -29.94 -10.01
C GLN A 53 -5.23 -28.58 -10.42
N SER A 54 -5.95 -27.51 -10.08
CA SER A 54 -5.48 -26.15 -10.27
C SER A 54 -4.07 -26.06 -9.69
N VAL A 55 -3.09 -25.87 -10.55
CA VAL A 55 -1.73 -25.50 -10.14
C VAL A 55 -1.93 -24.32 -9.20
N GLN A 56 -1.58 -24.50 -7.92
CA GLN A 56 -1.53 -23.39 -6.97
C GLN A 56 -0.50 -22.42 -7.53
N GLN A 57 -0.95 -21.44 -8.33
CA GLN A 57 -0.13 -20.38 -8.85
C GLN A 57 0.45 -19.68 -7.63
N GLN A 58 1.76 -19.82 -7.43
CA GLN A 58 2.45 -19.12 -6.36
C GLN A 58 2.17 -17.63 -6.49
N ASP A 59 1.78 -17.02 -5.38
CA ASP A 59 1.38 -15.63 -5.36
C ASP A 59 2.59 -14.72 -5.61
N SER A 60 2.64 -14.05 -6.76
CA SER A 60 3.75 -13.18 -7.16
C SER A 60 4.10 -12.14 -6.11
N TYR A 61 3.11 -11.64 -5.36
CA TYR A 61 3.32 -10.64 -4.32
C TYR A 61 4.09 -11.20 -3.12
N GLN A 62 3.85 -12.47 -2.76
CA GLN A 62 4.58 -13.13 -1.68
C GLN A 62 6.00 -13.50 -2.10
N LEU A 63 6.17 -13.91 -3.37
CA LEU A 63 7.49 -14.27 -3.91
C LEU A 63 8.46 -13.10 -3.92
N ILE A 64 8.00 -11.87 -4.24
CA ILE A 64 8.88 -10.70 -4.30
C ILE A 64 9.13 -10.08 -2.92
N PHE A 65 8.26 -10.34 -1.94
CA PHE A 65 8.29 -9.63 -0.66
C PHE A 65 9.64 -9.71 0.08
N PRO A 66 10.37 -10.84 0.12
CA PRO A 66 11.69 -10.89 0.72
C PRO A 66 12.68 -9.89 0.12
N LYS A 67 12.60 -9.65 -1.20
CA LYS A 67 13.44 -8.65 -1.88
C LYS A 67 13.05 -7.24 -1.45
N ILE A 68 11.76 -6.94 -1.35
CA ILE A 68 11.27 -5.65 -0.86
C ILE A 68 11.73 -5.41 0.58
N ALA A 69 11.64 -6.42 1.45
CA ALA A 69 12.08 -6.34 2.83
C ALA A 69 13.59 -6.06 2.93
N GLU A 70 14.40 -6.74 2.11
CA GLU A 70 15.84 -6.49 1.99
C GLU A 70 16.11 -5.02 1.60
N LEU A 71 15.51 -4.55 0.50
CA LEU A 71 15.70 -3.17 0.02
C LEU A 71 15.26 -2.13 1.04
N ALA A 72 14.17 -2.40 1.77
CA ALA A 72 13.69 -1.55 2.84
C ALA A 72 14.68 -1.46 4.01
N SER A 73 15.27 -2.59 4.42
CA SER A 73 16.28 -2.63 5.48
C SER A 73 17.56 -1.87 5.10
N GLN A 74 17.92 -1.88 3.81
CA GLN A 74 19.08 -1.17 3.26
C GLN A 74 18.75 0.29 2.89
N LYS A 75 17.51 0.75 3.10
CA LYS A 75 17.02 2.09 2.73
C LYS A 75 17.19 2.41 1.25
N GLN A 76 17.19 1.41 0.38
CA GLN A 76 17.28 1.54 -1.08
C GLN A 76 15.91 1.82 -1.69
N TRP A 77 15.34 2.98 -1.38
CA TRP A 77 13.95 3.31 -1.69
C TRP A 77 13.63 3.36 -3.18
N LEU A 78 14.54 3.86 -4.02
CA LEU A 78 14.32 3.96 -5.47
C LEU A 78 14.27 2.58 -6.12
N GLU A 79 15.18 1.69 -5.74
CA GLU A 79 15.18 0.29 -6.18
C GLU A 79 13.92 -0.43 -5.70
N LEU A 80 13.50 -0.19 -4.45
CA LEU A 80 12.27 -0.75 -3.88
C LEU A 80 11.05 -0.31 -4.69
N ILE A 81 10.94 0.98 -5.02
CA ILE A 81 9.86 1.51 -5.86
C ILE A 81 9.86 0.77 -7.20
N HIS A 82 11.02 0.68 -7.86
CA HIS A 82 11.13 0.03 -9.16
C HIS A 82 10.68 -1.44 -9.14
N VAL A 83 11.16 -2.22 -8.18
CA VAL A 83 10.80 -3.63 -8.02
C VAL A 83 9.31 -3.79 -7.73
N ALA A 84 8.75 -2.94 -6.86
CA ALA A 84 7.35 -2.97 -6.49
C ALA A 84 6.42 -2.57 -7.66
N GLU A 85 6.77 -1.53 -8.42
CA GLU A 85 6.03 -1.11 -9.62
C GLU A 85 6.00 -2.21 -10.69
N ILE A 86 7.15 -2.81 -11.00
CA ILE A 86 7.24 -3.91 -11.97
C ILE A 86 6.37 -5.08 -11.52
N THR A 87 6.40 -5.42 -10.23
CA THR A 87 5.57 -6.52 -9.71
C THR A 87 4.09 -6.20 -9.84
N GLU A 88 3.69 -4.99 -9.47
CA GLU A 88 2.31 -4.52 -9.54
C GLU A 88 1.77 -4.50 -10.97
N ILE A 89 2.60 -4.22 -11.98
CA ILE A 89 2.20 -4.25 -13.40
C ILE A 89 2.06 -5.68 -13.93
N ASN A 90 2.94 -6.59 -13.48
CA ASN A 90 3.02 -7.95 -14.03
C ASN A 90 2.18 -8.98 -13.26
N ALA A 91 1.64 -8.63 -12.10
CA ALA A 91 0.83 -9.54 -11.30
C ALA A 91 -0.52 -9.83 -11.97
N VAL A 92 -0.98 -11.09 -11.80
CA VAL A 92 -2.25 -11.57 -12.39
C VAL A 92 -3.41 -11.47 -11.38
N ASN A 93 -3.12 -11.39 -10.07
CA ASN A 93 -4.11 -11.42 -8.99
C ASN A 93 -4.30 -10.07 -8.29
N ASP A 94 -4.97 -9.12 -8.94
CA ASP A 94 -5.08 -7.74 -8.44
C ASP A 94 -5.98 -7.55 -7.21
N ARG A 95 -6.77 -8.56 -6.85
CA ARG A 95 -7.78 -8.47 -5.77
C ARG A 95 -7.36 -9.17 -4.47
N GLY A 96 -6.26 -9.90 -4.47
CA GLY A 96 -5.77 -10.65 -3.31
C GLY A 96 -5.25 -9.74 -2.18
N MET A 97 -5.45 -10.16 -0.93
CA MET A 97 -4.87 -9.47 0.24
C MET A 97 -3.33 -9.55 0.29
N SER A 98 -2.74 -10.52 -0.41
CA SER A 98 -1.30 -10.64 -0.62
C SER A 98 -0.68 -9.43 -1.32
N ARG A 99 -1.46 -8.70 -2.12
CA ARG A 99 -1.03 -7.44 -2.72
C ARG A 99 -0.55 -6.40 -1.70
N LEU A 100 -0.99 -6.51 -0.43
CA LEU A 100 -0.49 -5.68 0.68
C LEU A 100 1.02 -5.76 0.87
N TYR A 101 1.65 -6.90 0.57
CA TYR A 101 3.10 -7.09 0.65
C TYR A 101 3.89 -6.16 -0.28
N VAL A 102 3.26 -5.67 -1.35
CA VAL A 102 3.90 -4.78 -2.33
C VAL A 102 3.35 -3.36 -2.24
N ILE A 103 2.03 -3.20 -2.19
CA ILE A 103 1.40 -1.87 -2.27
C ILE A 103 1.71 -1.00 -1.03
N VAL A 104 1.80 -1.60 0.16
CA VAL A 104 2.06 -0.86 1.40
C VAL A 104 3.49 -0.32 1.41
N PRO A 105 4.54 -1.15 1.18
CA PRO A 105 5.90 -0.65 1.01
C PRO A 105 6.02 0.37 -0.13
N LEU A 106 5.35 0.15 -1.26
CA LEU A 106 5.40 1.07 -2.40
C LEU A 106 4.90 2.47 -2.03
N ILE A 107 3.73 2.56 -1.38
CA ILE A 107 3.19 3.85 -0.93
C ILE A 107 4.15 4.52 0.04
N LEU A 108 4.63 3.78 1.06
CA LEU A 108 5.57 4.33 2.04
C LEU A 108 6.86 4.81 1.39
N ALA A 109 7.38 4.10 0.40
CA ALA A 109 8.58 4.52 -0.33
C ALA A 109 8.38 5.84 -1.07
N TYR A 110 7.23 6.05 -1.73
CA TYR A 110 6.92 7.36 -2.31
C TYR A 110 6.78 8.46 -1.26
N LEU A 111 6.17 8.19 -0.10
CA LEU A 111 6.11 9.18 0.99
C LEU A 111 7.53 9.53 1.48
N ILE A 112 8.40 8.52 1.64
CA ILE A 112 9.80 8.72 2.00
C ILE A 112 10.50 9.56 0.94
N GLN A 113 10.25 9.37 -0.35
CA GLN A 113 10.84 10.16 -1.43
C GLN A 113 10.20 11.54 -1.65
N ASN A 114 9.15 11.89 -0.89
CA ASN A 114 8.36 13.12 -1.07
C ASN A 114 7.55 13.16 -2.40
N ASP A 115 7.30 12.02 -3.02
CA ASP A 115 6.49 11.88 -4.24
C ASP A 115 5.01 11.71 -3.90
N ILE A 116 4.47 12.71 -3.19
CA ILE A 116 3.11 12.68 -2.62
C ILE A 116 2.03 12.45 -3.69
N ARG A 117 2.21 13.02 -4.89
CA ARG A 117 1.24 12.90 -5.99
C ARG A 117 1.11 11.45 -6.44
N ILE A 118 2.22 10.75 -6.60
CA ILE A 118 2.22 9.35 -7.02
C ILE A 118 1.65 8.46 -5.90
N ALA A 119 2.06 8.70 -4.65
CA ALA A 119 1.50 7.98 -3.51
C ALA A 119 -0.04 8.06 -3.45
N LYS A 120 -0.62 9.24 -3.71
CA LYS A 120 -2.09 9.41 -3.79
C LYS A 120 -2.70 8.61 -4.92
N LEU A 121 -2.11 8.67 -6.12
CA LEU A 121 -2.61 7.92 -7.27
C LEU A 121 -2.60 6.42 -7.00
N VAL A 122 -1.55 5.90 -6.36
CA VAL A 122 -1.49 4.48 -5.96
C VAL A 122 -2.66 4.14 -5.04
N VAL A 123 -2.88 4.93 -3.97
CA VAL A 123 -3.97 4.72 -3.02
C VAL A 123 -5.37 4.76 -3.68
N GLU A 124 -5.57 5.66 -4.64
CA GLU A 124 -6.86 5.82 -5.34
C GLU A 124 -7.20 4.64 -6.24
N ARG A 125 -6.17 3.96 -6.79
CA ARG A 125 -6.32 2.81 -7.71
C ARG A 125 -6.56 1.47 -7.00
N ILE A 126 -6.43 1.40 -5.68
CA ILE A 126 -6.59 0.15 -4.91
C ILE A 126 -8.07 -0.30 -4.92
N PRO A 127 -8.36 -1.59 -5.16
CA PRO A 127 -9.70 -2.18 -5.03
C PRO A 127 -10.34 -1.95 -3.66
N LEU A 128 -11.67 -1.98 -3.60
CA LEU A 128 -12.42 -1.65 -2.39
C LEU A 128 -12.12 -2.62 -1.24
N GLU A 129 -11.92 -3.90 -1.55
CA GLU A 129 -11.67 -4.97 -0.59
C GLU A 129 -10.39 -4.72 0.22
N ILE A 130 -9.31 -4.38 -0.48
CA ILE A 130 -8.02 -4.05 0.12
C ILE A 130 -8.10 -2.71 0.86
N ARG A 131 -8.88 -1.75 0.33
CA ARG A 131 -9.06 -0.42 0.93
C ARG A 131 -9.78 -0.47 2.29
N MET A 132 -10.67 -1.44 2.50
CA MET A 132 -11.39 -1.62 3.77
C MET A 132 -10.51 -2.22 4.87
N ASN A 133 -9.33 -2.75 4.53
CA ASN A 133 -8.37 -3.26 5.50
C ASN A 133 -7.93 -2.14 6.48
N PRO A 134 -7.89 -2.39 7.80
CA PRO A 134 -7.48 -1.40 8.80
C PRO A 134 -6.10 -0.79 8.53
N LEU A 135 -5.14 -1.59 8.06
CA LEU A 135 -3.79 -1.13 7.71
C LEU A 135 -3.85 -0.10 6.58
N MET A 136 -4.54 -0.42 5.49
CA MET A 136 -4.68 0.48 4.35
C MET A 136 -5.46 1.75 4.67
N ARG A 137 -6.50 1.66 5.49
CA ARG A 137 -7.25 2.83 5.96
C ARG A 137 -6.35 3.81 6.72
N ASN A 138 -5.50 3.31 7.61
CA ASN A 138 -4.56 4.14 8.36
C ASN A 138 -3.46 4.71 7.47
N LEU A 139 -2.91 3.90 6.56
CA LEU A 139 -1.93 4.35 5.58
C LEU A 139 -2.49 5.46 4.69
N ARG A 140 -3.72 5.30 4.18
CA ARG A 140 -4.42 6.34 3.42
C ARG A 140 -4.63 7.60 4.25
N SER A 141 -4.97 7.48 5.54
CA SER A 141 -5.11 8.65 6.42
C SER A 141 -3.79 9.39 6.59
N LEU A 142 -2.66 8.67 6.70
CA LEU A 142 -1.33 9.26 6.76
C LEU A 142 -0.97 9.97 5.44
N THR A 143 -1.15 9.29 4.30
CA THR A 143 -0.95 9.88 2.96
C THR A 143 -1.78 11.14 2.77
N THR A 144 -3.03 11.11 3.23
CA THR A 144 -3.94 12.28 3.16
C THR A 144 -3.39 13.44 3.99
N ALA A 145 -3.07 13.21 5.26
CA ALA A 145 -2.53 14.23 6.16
C ALA A 145 -1.24 14.85 5.61
N TYR A 146 -0.35 14.03 5.05
CA TYR A 146 0.88 14.53 4.44
C TYR A 146 0.59 15.38 3.19
N SER A 147 -0.36 14.94 2.35
CA SER A 147 -0.72 15.67 1.13
C SER A 147 -1.44 17.00 1.35
N THR A 148 -2.15 17.15 2.47
CA THR A 148 -2.83 18.41 2.83
C THR A 148 -1.94 19.32 3.65
N GLY A 149 -0.71 18.91 3.98
CA GLY A 149 0.18 19.67 4.87
C GLY A 149 -0.35 19.76 6.31
N ALA A 150 -1.08 18.75 6.78
CA ALA A 150 -1.59 18.73 8.15
C ALA A 150 -0.51 18.23 9.12
N TYR A 151 0.53 19.07 9.36
CA TYR A 151 1.74 18.74 10.14
C TYR A 151 1.43 18.12 11.51
N GLU A 152 0.48 18.72 12.23
CA GLU A 152 0.01 18.26 13.55
C GLU A 152 -0.51 16.80 13.55
N GLN A 153 -1.00 16.31 12.40
CA GLN A 153 -1.61 14.99 12.30
C GLN A 153 -0.61 13.93 11.83
N ILE A 154 0.50 14.30 11.18
CA ILE A 154 1.40 13.34 10.53
C ILE A 154 1.96 12.34 11.56
N PHE A 155 2.46 12.82 12.70
CA PHE A 155 3.02 11.96 13.74
C PHE A 155 1.96 11.09 14.42
N SER A 156 0.77 11.63 14.71
CA SER A 156 -0.31 10.84 15.32
C SER A 156 -0.83 9.76 14.37
N LYS A 157 -0.93 10.04 13.06
CA LYS A 157 -1.32 9.05 12.05
C LYS A 157 -0.24 7.98 11.85
N ALA A 158 1.04 8.36 11.87
CA ALA A 158 2.15 7.40 11.82
C ALA A 158 2.15 6.47 13.04
N ASN A 159 1.99 7.01 14.24
CA ASN A 159 1.86 6.21 15.47
C ASN A 159 0.62 5.30 15.44
N THR A 160 -0.50 5.78 14.90
CA THR A 160 -1.71 4.95 14.72
C THR A 160 -1.42 3.74 13.82
N LEU A 161 -0.65 3.93 12.74
CA LEU A 161 -0.25 2.83 11.86
C LEU A 161 0.68 1.83 12.58
N LEU A 162 1.65 2.33 13.34
CA LEU A 162 2.54 1.49 14.17
C LEU A 162 1.75 0.69 15.23
N ASN A 163 0.75 1.30 15.84
CA ASN A 163 -0.12 0.62 16.82
C ASN A 163 -0.95 -0.50 16.19
N VAL A 164 -1.37 -0.35 14.92
CA VAL A 164 -2.13 -1.39 14.19
C VAL A 164 -1.27 -2.61 13.93
N ILE A 165 -0.02 -2.42 13.48
CA ILE A 165 0.90 -3.54 13.20
C ILE A 165 1.46 -4.19 14.47
N SER A 166 1.40 -3.49 15.61
CA SER A 166 1.85 -4.00 16.91
C SER A 166 0.78 -4.83 17.63
N GLN A 167 -0.44 -4.93 17.10
CA GLN A 167 -1.49 -5.75 17.70
C GLN A 167 -1.15 -7.24 17.58
N PRO A 168 -1.46 -8.06 18.60
CA PRO A 168 -1.20 -9.50 18.56
C PRO A 168 -1.99 -10.23 17.45
N ASP A 169 -3.11 -9.64 17.01
CA ASP A 169 -3.95 -10.20 15.94
C ASP A 169 -3.43 -9.90 14.52
N PHE A 170 -2.31 -9.17 14.39
CA PHE A 170 -1.74 -8.84 13.10
C PHE A 170 -1.07 -10.08 12.47
N GLN A 171 -1.70 -10.63 11.44
CA GLN A 171 -1.35 -11.94 10.88
C GLN A 171 -0.05 -11.99 10.05
N GLN A 172 0.68 -10.88 9.93
CA GLN A 172 1.77 -10.71 8.95
C GLN A 172 3.03 -10.08 9.59
N PRO A 173 3.72 -10.80 10.50
CA PRO A 173 4.81 -10.22 11.30
C PRO A 173 5.96 -9.66 10.46
N GLU A 174 6.29 -10.30 9.33
CA GLU A 174 7.34 -9.82 8.43
C GLU A 174 6.97 -8.47 7.78
N LEU A 175 5.70 -8.31 7.38
CA LEU A 175 5.20 -7.03 6.85
C LEU A 175 5.20 -5.95 7.93
N ALA A 176 4.84 -6.29 9.17
CA ALA A 176 4.91 -5.36 10.29
C ALA A 176 6.33 -4.80 10.48
N GLN A 177 7.34 -5.68 10.44
CA GLN A 177 8.74 -5.27 10.56
C GLN A 177 9.15 -4.28 9.45
N VAL A 178 8.81 -4.58 8.20
CA VAL A 178 9.10 -3.70 7.05
C VAL A 178 8.40 -2.34 7.22
N ILE A 179 7.12 -2.33 7.59
CA ILE A 179 6.37 -1.10 7.82
C ILE A 179 7.01 -0.26 8.92
N SER A 180 7.44 -0.87 10.02
CA SER A 180 8.08 -0.15 11.13
C SER A 180 9.35 0.57 10.66
N ILE A 181 10.24 -0.12 9.94
CA ILE A 181 11.49 0.44 9.39
C ILE A 181 11.20 1.61 8.44
N MET A 182 10.19 1.45 7.58
CA MET A 182 9.82 2.45 6.60
C MET A 182 9.15 3.67 7.23
N ILE A 183 8.33 3.49 8.26
CA ILE A 183 7.71 4.60 9.01
C ILE A 183 8.77 5.40 9.77
N ASP A 184 9.73 4.74 10.42
CA ASP A 184 10.84 5.44 11.06
C ASP A 184 11.63 6.27 10.04
N SER A 185 11.93 5.66 8.88
CA SER A 185 12.64 6.34 7.79
C SER A 185 11.84 7.50 7.19
N PHE A 186 10.53 7.36 7.08
CA PHE A 186 9.61 8.42 6.66
C PHE A 186 9.63 9.58 7.65
N LEU A 187 9.49 9.32 8.95
CA LEU A 187 9.48 10.35 9.99
C LEU A 187 10.82 11.08 10.07
N SER A 188 11.95 10.36 9.96
CA SER A 188 13.28 10.99 9.87
C SER A 188 13.38 11.91 8.65
N SER A 189 13.05 11.40 7.46
CA SER A 189 13.12 12.18 6.21
C SER A 189 12.18 13.39 6.23
N PHE A 190 11.00 13.24 6.83
CA PHE A 190 10.03 14.30 7.02
C PHE A 190 10.55 15.40 7.95
N ARG A 191 11.17 15.02 9.08
CA ARG A 191 11.80 15.98 10.01
C ARG A 191 12.94 16.73 9.35
N ASP A 192 13.81 16.05 8.60
CA ASP A 192 14.93 16.70 7.90
C ASP A 192 14.45 17.76 6.90
N ARG A 193 13.41 17.43 6.11
CA ARG A 193 12.77 18.38 5.20
C ARG A 193 12.12 19.55 5.94
N THR A 194 11.45 19.26 7.05
CA THR A 194 10.82 20.28 7.89
C THR A 194 11.85 21.22 8.50
N PHE A 195 13.00 20.70 8.96
CA PHE A 195 14.13 21.52 9.41
C PHE A 195 14.61 22.47 8.31
N LEU A 196 14.82 21.95 7.11
CA LEU A 196 15.25 22.77 5.97
C LEU A 196 14.21 23.83 5.60
N LEU A 197 12.93 23.46 5.59
CA LEU A 197 11.82 24.36 5.27
C LEU A 197 11.72 25.48 6.30
N LEU A 198 11.69 25.15 7.59
CA LEU A 198 11.55 26.14 8.67
C LEU A 198 12.79 27.04 8.76
N SER A 199 13.98 26.50 8.52
CA SER A 199 15.22 27.31 8.48
C SER A 199 15.22 28.36 7.37
N ARG A 200 14.48 28.12 6.29
CA ARG A 200 14.33 29.06 5.18
C ARG A 200 13.14 30.00 5.36
N ALA A 201 12.08 29.53 5.99
CA ALA A 201 10.82 30.27 6.12
C ALA A 201 10.79 31.22 7.32
N TYR A 202 11.57 30.94 8.37
CA TYR A 202 11.53 31.68 9.63
C TYR A 202 12.90 32.21 10.05
N THR A 203 12.94 33.47 10.47
CA THR A 203 14.09 34.06 11.18
C THR A 203 14.00 33.83 12.69
N SER A 204 12.79 33.61 13.20
CA SER A 204 12.48 33.30 14.58
C SER A 204 11.21 32.44 14.64
N LEU A 205 11.20 31.45 15.53
CA LEU A 205 10.17 30.44 15.63
C LEU A 205 9.86 30.15 17.10
N PRO A 206 8.61 30.34 17.58
CA PRO A 206 8.24 29.95 18.94
C PRO A 206 8.45 28.44 19.18
N LEU A 207 8.94 28.07 20.36
CA LEU A 207 9.22 26.66 20.70
C LEU A 207 7.99 25.76 20.52
N ALA A 208 6.81 26.19 20.99
CA ALA A 208 5.57 25.42 20.86
C ALA A 208 5.19 25.14 19.40
N LEU A 209 5.49 26.09 18.49
CA LEU A 209 5.23 25.90 17.06
C LEU A 209 6.21 24.88 16.47
N ALA A 210 7.48 24.92 16.90
CA ALA A 210 8.48 23.95 16.51
C ALA A 210 8.13 22.53 17.00
N GLU A 211 7.70 22.39 18.27
CA GLU A 211 7.24 21.11 18.83
C GLU A 211 6.11 20.49 17.99
N MET A 212 5.15 21.31 17.55
CA MET A 212 4.05 20.88 16.67
C MET A 212 4.55 20.42 15.28
N TYR A 213 5.47 21.15 14.66
CA TYR A 213 6.03 20.77 13.36
C TYR A 213 6.90 19.50 13.41
N PHE A 214 7.64 19.30 14.50
CA PHE A 214 8.56 18.16 14.63
C PHE A 214 7.96 16.94 15.33
N GLY A 215 6.81 17.11 15.99
CA GLY A 215 6.18 16.07 16.80
C GLY A 215 7.10 15.57 17.92
N LEU A 216 7.87 16.49 18.51
CA LEU A 216 8.84 16.23 19.56
C LEU A 216 8.57 17.16 20.73
N SER A 217 8.83 16.69 21.94
CA SER A 217 8.84 17.56 23.11
C SER A 217 10.07 18.47 23.12
N ALA A 218 10.02 19.57 23.85
CA ALA A 218 11.14 20.51 24.00
C ALA A 218 12.45 19.80 24.42
N ASN A 219 12.34 18.83 25.33
CA ASN A 219 13.48 18.07 25.83
C ASN A 219 14.19 17.26 24.72
N GLU A 220 13.44 16.79 23.72
CA GLU A 220 13.97 16.02 22.59
C GLU A 220 14.38 16.94 21.44
N LEU A 221 13.65 18.05 21.24
CA LEU A 221 13.84 18.97 20.14
C LEU A 221 15.08 19.85 20.32
N LEU A 222 15.32 20.40 21.51
CA LEU A 222 16.41 21.36 21.74
C LEU A 222 17.80 20.76 21.43
N PRO A 223 18.14 19.51 21.83
CA PRO A 223 19.41 18.89 21.43
C PRO A 223 19.53 18.64 19.92
N VAL A 224 18.42 18.38 19.23
CA VAL A 224 18.42 18.20 17.77
C VAL A 224 18.61 19.55 17.07
N ALA A 225 17.87 20.56 17.50
CA ALA A 225 17.94 21.92 16.97
C ALA A 225 19.36 22.51 17.13
N SER A 226 19.97 22.33 18.30
CA SER A 226 21.36 22.77 18.55
C SER A 226 22.37 22.10 17.61
N ARG A 227 22.21 20.78 17.33
CA ARG A 227 23.05 20.07 16.34
C ARG A 227 22.87 20.58 14.92
N GLN A 228 21.70 21.12 14.59
CA GLN A 228 21.39 21.78 13.32
C GLN A 228 21.79 23.27 13.31
N GLY A 229 22.48 23.75 14.35
CA GLY A 229 22.95 25.13 14.46
C GLY A 229 21.88 26.15 14.83
N TRP A 230 20.70 25.70 15.29
CA TRP A 230 19.66 26.61 15.76
C TRP A 230 20.00 27.10 17.18
N GLU A 231 19.78 28.39 17.42
CA GLU A 231 19.96 28.99 18.74
C GLU A 231 18.62 29.03 19.49
N TYR A 232 18.65 28.75 20.79
CA TYR A 232 17.45 28.83 21.64
C TYR A 232 17.60 29.93 22.69
N ASP A 233 16.63 30.84 22.74
CA ASP A 233 16.53 31.86 23.77
C ASP A 233 15.55 31.38 24.86
N THR A 234 16.09 31.09 26.04
CA THR A 234 15.32 30.63 27.21
C THR A 234 14.37 31.68 27.77
N SER A 235 14.68 32.97 27.60
CA SER A 235 13.88 34.07 28.14
C SER A 235 12.59 34.30 27.35
N THR A 236 12.67 34.11 26.04
CA THR A 236 11.54 34.33 25.11
C THR A 236 10.92 33.04 24.60
N GLN A 237 11.54 31.89 24.87
CA GLN A 237 11.18 30.58 24.33
C GLN A 237 11.14 30.55 22.79
N ILE A 238 12.09 31.25 22.16
CA ILE A 238 12.20 31.37 20.71
C ILE A 238 13.41 30.58 20.22
N LEU A 239 13.21 29.80 19.16
CA LEU A 239 14.25 29.20 18.34
C LEU A 239 14.59 30.14 17.18
N LYS A 240 15.88 30.34 16.95
CA LYS A 240 16.42 31.07 15.80
C LYS A 240 17.09 30.05 14.89
N PRO A 241 16.46 29.72 13.74
CA PRO A 241 17.08 28.80 12.80
C PRO A 241 18.43 29.30 12.31
N ALA A 242 19.35 28.37 12.09
CA ALA A 242 20.60 28.69 11.40
C ALA A 242 20.24 29.30 10.05
N SER A 243 20.79 30.47 9.74
CA SER A 243 20.63 31.06 8.42
C SER A 243 21.24 30.10 7.42
N THR A 244 20.41 29.33 6.72
CA THR A 244 20.87 28.60 5.54
C THR A 244 21.33 29.67 4.58
N ILE A 245 22.65 29.80 4.41
CA ILE A 245 23.24 30.61 3.36
C ILE A 245 22.57 30.11 2.08
N GLN A 246 21.60 30.88 1.57
CA GLN A 246 21.16 30.69 0.20
C GLN A 246 22.45 30.73 -0.61
N PRO A 247 22.71 29.78 -1.53
CA PRO A 247 23.66 30.08 -2.59
C PRO A 247 23.14 31.39 -3.20
N SER A 248 23.87 32.46 -2.89
CA SER A 248 23.63 33.81 -3.35
C SER A 248 23.24 33.69 -4.80
N LEU A 249 22.06 34.21 -5.13
CA LEU A 249 21.55 34.42 -6.49
C LEU A 249 22.65 34.10 -7.48
N ILE A 250 22.60 32.91 -8.08
CA ILE A 250 23.29 32.67 -9.33
C ILE A 250 22.80 33.84 -10.17
N ILE A 251 23.70 34.81 -10.39
CA ILE A 251 23.58 35.86 -11.38
C ILE A 251 22.96 35.13 -12.56
N ALA A 252 21.72 35.48 -12.90
CA ALA A 252 20.98 34.79 -13.94
C ALA A 252 21.96 34.52 -15.10
N PRO A 253 22.22 33.26 -15.49
CA PRO A 253 22.94 33.07 -16.72
C PRO A 253 22.00 33.66 -17.76
N VAL A 254 22.40 34.81 -18.30
CA VAL A 254 21.89 35.35 -19.56
C VAL A 254 21.64 34.15 -20.44
N ALA A 255 20.38 33.96 -20.85
CA ALA A 255 19.93 32.85 -21.68
C ALA A 255 21.03 32.48 -22.68
N SER A 256 21.68 31.33 -22.46
CA SER A 256 22.85 30.94 -23.24
C SER A 256 22.40 30.53 -24.63
N SER A 257 22.49 31.48 -25.56
CA SER A 257 22.22 31.36 -26.99
C SER A 257 23.07 30.28 -27.69
N LEU A 258 24.17 29.84 -27.07
CA LEU A 258 25.08 28.82 -27.60
C LEU A 258 24.50 27.39 -27.55
N GLY A 259 23.76 27.03 -26.51
CA GLY A 259 23.12 25.70 -26.41
C GLY A 259 22.03 25.50 -27.44
N ASN A 260 21.23 26.55 -27.69
CA ASN A 260 20.21 26.54 -28.73
C ASN A 260 20.84 26.51 -30.13
N LEU A 261 21.96 27.19 -30.35
CA LEU A 261 22.66 27.18 -31.64
C LEU A 261 23.29 25.81 -31.92
N GLN A 262 23.83 25.13 -30.89
CA GLN A 262 24.37 23.78 -31.02
C GLN A 262 23.28 22.75 -31.31
N PHE A 263 22.10 22.87 -30.69
CA PHE A 263 20.94 22.04 -31.00
C PHE A 263 20.44 22.25 -32.44
N VAL A 264 20.34 23.51 -32.89
CA VAL A 264 19.94 23.82 -34.28
C VAL A 264 20.97 23.30 -35.28
N ALA A 265 22.27 23.48 -35.01
CA ALA A 265 23.35 22.99 -35.88
C ALA A 265 23.36 21.46 -36.00
N GLN A 266 23.12 20.75 -34.89
CA GLN A 266 23.00 19.28 -34.91
C GLN A 266 21.72 18.80 -35.62
N SER A 267 20.61 19.53 -35.46
CA SER A 267 19.33 19.17 -36.08
C SER A 267 19.35 19.35 -37.60
N VAL A 268 20.01 20.39 -38.11
CA VAL A 268 20.18 20.61 -39.55
C VAL A 268 21.13 19.56 -40.15
N SER A 269 22.22 19.23 -39.46
CA SER A 269 23.16 18.19 -39.91
C SER A 269 22.55 16.78 -40.02
N GLN A 270 21.47 16.49 -39.29
CA GLN A 270 20.78 15.19 -39.38
C GLN A 270 19.68 15.15 -40.45
N LEU A 271 19.20 16.31 -40.92
CA LEU A 271 18.19 16.38 -41.98
C LEU A 271 18.78 16.37 -43.40
N GLU A 272 20.09 16.62 -43.54
CA GLU A 272 20.80 16.61 -44.82
C GLU A 272 21.49 15.25 -45.14
N MET A 273 21.15 14.17 -44.42
CA MET A 273 21.44 12.78 -44.79
C MET A 273 20.16 12.02 -45.10
#